data_AF-A0A4R6KMJ6-F1
#
_entry.id   AF-A0A4R6KMJ6-F1
#
_cell.length_a   1.000
_cell.length_b   1.000
_cell.length_c   1.000
_cell.angle_alpha   90.00
_cell.angle_beta   90.00
_cell.angle_gamma   90.00
#
_symmetry.space_group_name_H-M   'P 1'
#
loop_
_entity.id
_entity.type
_entity.pdbx_description
1 polymer ?
#
loop_
_entity_poly.entity_id
_entity_poly.type
_entity_poly.pdbx_seq_one_letter_code
_entity_poly.pdbx_strand_id
1 'polypeptide(L)'
;MSSRSIRPTLNLPHELVLAARWWLRHWIRLSAVFLPLRGVSAIAVQGGPFYDPAADEALFDAVRKNVSPNVEVVELDHAINDPAFATAMVDSLLDYVTTDSPAPH
;
A
#
# COMPACT_ATOMS: atom_id res chain seq x y z
N MET A 1 8.29 27.04 42.67
CA MET A 1 7.49 27.49 41.49
C MET A 1 7.41 26.31 40.53
N SER A 2 6.28 25.61 40.48
CA SER A 2 6.10 24.41 39.65
C SER A 2 5.37 24.80 38.36
N SER A 3 6.08 24.77 37.24
CA SER A 3 5.51 25.04 35.91
C SER A 3 4.58 23.90 35.52
N ARG A 4 3.27 24.18 35.40
CA ARG A 4 2.31 23.25 34.81
C ARG A 4 2.42 23.35 33.29
N SER A 5 2.95 22.31 32.65
CA SER A 5 2.90 22.13 31.21
C SER A 5 1.44 21.93 30.80
N ILE A 6 0.85 22.95 30.19
CA ILE A 6 -0.44 22.87 29.52
C ILE A 6 -0.13 22.40 28.09
N ARG A 7 -0.37 21.11 27.80
CA ARG A 7 -0.43 20.66 26.40
C ARG A 7 -1.80 21.09 25.86
N PRO A 8 -1.88 21.95 24.83
CA PRO A 8 -3.15 22.24 24.22
C PRO A 8 -3.63 21.00 23.46
N THR A 9 -4.76 20.43 23.86
CA THR A 9 -5.50 19.48 23.03
C THR A 9 -6.20 20.28 21.94
N LEU A 10 -5.55 20.41 20.78
CA LEU A 10 -6.17 21.03 19.60
C LEU A 10 -7.27 20.09 19.08
N ASN A 11 -8.52 20.45 19.31
CA ASN A 11 -9.67 19.67 18.86
C ASN A 11 -10.04 20.12 17.44
N LEU A 12 -9.42 19.50 16.44
CA LEU A 12 -9.68 19.82 15.03
C LEU A 12 -11.06 19.28 14.61
N PRO A 13 -11.82 20.03 13.78
CA PRO A 13 -13.02 19.50 13.11
C PRO A 13 -12.74 18.19 12.37
N HIS A 14 -13.69 17.26 12.37
CA HIS A 14 -13.57 15.94 11.72
C HIS A 14 -13.16 16.05 10.23
N GLU A 15 -13.72 17.02 9.51
CA GLU A 15 -13.38 17.31 8.11
C GLU A 15 -11.90 17.67 7.92
N LEU A 16 -11.31 18.44 8.84
CA LEU A 16 -9.89 18.79 8.79
C LEU A 16 -9.00 17.57 9.09
N VAL A 17 -9.44 16.65 9.94
CA VAL A 17 -8.72 15.40 10.19
C VAL A 17 -8.78 14.49 8.96
N LEU A 18 -9.93 14.39 8.29
CA LEU A 18 -10.06 13.61 7.05
C LEU A 18 -9.24 14.22 5.91
N ALA A 19 -9.28 15.55 5.75
CA ALA A 19 -8.44 16.26 4.80
C ALA A 19 -6.95 16.02 5.09
N ALA A 20 -6.49 16.22 6.32
CA ALA A 20 -5.08 15.96 6.67
C ALA A 20 -4.68 14.49 6.42
N ARG A 21 -5.55 13.52 6.74
CA ARG A 21 -5.31 12.10 6.42
C ARG A 21 -5.23 11.85 4.92
N TRP A 22 -6.07 12.50 4.13
CA TRP A 22 -6.03 12.43 2.67
C TRP A 22 -4.73 13.06 2.16
N TRP A 23 -4.37 14.27 2.59
CA TRP A 23 -3.14 14.96 2.19
C TRP A 23 -1.89 14.15 2.56
N LEU A 24 -1.80 13.64 3.78
CA LEU A 24 -0.68 12.81 4.22
C LEU A 24 -0.61 11.48 3.46
N ARG A 25 -1.76 10.85 3.14
CA ARG A 25 -1.80 9.63 2.34
C ARG A 25 -1.25 9.85 0.92
N HIS A 26 -1.62 10.96 0.27
CA HIS A 26 -1.26 11.21 -1.13
C HIS A 26 0.07 11.96 -1.31
N TRP A 27 0.52 12.73 -0.33
CA TRP A 27 1.76 13.52 -0.43
C TRP A 27 3.01 12.77 0.06
N ILE A 28 2.86 11.77 0.95
CA ILE A 28 3.99 11.08 1.60
C ILE A 28 4.24 9.67 1.03
N ARG A 29 3.26 9.05 0.35
CA ARG A 29 3.44 7.76 -0.31
C ARG A 29 3.84 7.96 -1.77
N LEU A 30 5.08 7.64 -2.11
CA LEU A 30 5.57 7.72 -3.49
C LEU A 30 5.45 6.39 -4.25
N SER A 31 5.23 5.27 -3.56
CA SER A 31 5.30 3.94 -4.17
C SER A 31 4.54 2.86 -3.39
N ALA A 32 4.11 1.83 -4.11
CA ALA A 32 3.52 0.61 -3.58
C ALA A 32 4.17 -0.62 -4.22
N VAL A 33 4.19 -1.74 -3.50
CA VAL A 33 4.63 -3.07 -3.95
C VAL A 33 3.46 -4.03 -3.76
N PHE A 34 3.09 -4.71 -4.85
CA PHE A 34 2.00 -5.68 -4.87
C PHE A 34 2.57 -7.11 -4.88
N LEU A 35 2.13 -7.94 -3.95
CA LEU A 35 2.55 -9.34 -3.82
C LEU A 35 1.43 -10.29 -4.32
N PRO A 36 1.64 -11.04 -5.41
CA PRO A 36 0.68 -12.01 -5.94
C PRO A 36 0.77 -13.35 -5.21
N LEU A 37 -0.09 -13.58 -4.22
CA LEU A 37 0.00 -14.75 -3.32
C LEU A 37 -0.25 -16.11 -4.01
N ARG A 38 -0.74 -16.13 -5.26
CA ARG A 38 -0.96 -17.38 -6.03
C ARG A 38 0.06 -17.64 -7.14
N GLY A 39 1.09 -16.81 -7.23
CA GLY A 39 2.22 -17.05 -8.13
C GLY A 39 2.80 -15.80 -8.75
N VAL A 40 4.13 -15.74 -8.79
CA VAL A 40 4.91 -14.56 -9.22
C VAL A 40 5.17 -14.49 -10.73
N SER A 41 4.79 -15.52 -11.48
CA SER A 41 4.90 -15.55 -12.95
C SER A 41 3.85 -16.47 -13.57
N ALA A 42 3.76 -16.51 -14.90
CA ALA A 42 2.82 -17.39 -15.61
C ALA A 42 3.04 -18.89 -15.33
N ILE A 43 4.28 -19.28 -14.98
CA ILE A 43 4.68 -20.67 -14.81
C ILE A 43 5.05 -21.03 -13.35
N ALA A 44 5.01 -20.05 -12.45
CA ALA A 44 5.21 -20.19 -11.01
C ALA A 44 3.85 -20.16 -10.28
N VAL A 45 2.90 -20.96 -10.75
CA VAL A 45 1.56 -21.13 -10.17
C VAL A 45 1.35 -22.60 -9.84
N GLN A 46 0.40 -22.95 -8.97
CA GLN A 46 0.15 -24.34 -8.57
C GLN A 46 0.01 -25.27 -9.80
N GLY A 47 0.84 -26.31 -9.86
CA GLY A 47 0.89 -27.26 -10.99
C GLY A 47 1.80 -26.84 -12.15
N GLY A 48 2.36 -25.62 -12.12
CA GLY A 48 3.35 -25.14 -13.07
C GLY A 48 4.76 -25.67 -12.78
N PRO A 49 5.67 -25.63 -13.77
CA PRO A 49 7.02 -26.20 -13.66
C PRO A 49 7.90 -25.47 -12.64
N PHE A 50 7.61 -24.20 -12.34
CA PHE A 50 8.35 -23.38 -11.37
C PHE A 50 7.51 -23.09 -10.12
N TYR A 51 6.49 -23.92 -9.83
CA TYR A 51 5.74 -23.79 -8.60
C TYR A 51 6.61 -24.15 -7.40
N ASP A 52 6.98 -23.14 -6.62
CA ASP A 52 7.73 -23.30 -5.38
C ASP A 52 7.15 -22.37 -4.30
N PRO A 53 6.18 -22.85 -3.50
CA PRO A 53 5.57 -22.03 -2.46
C PRO A 53 6.55 -21.61 -1.36
N ALA A 54 7.66 -22.34 -1.17
CA ALA A 54 8.67 -21.97 -0.18
C ALA A 54 9.55 -20.82 -0.69
N ALA A 55 9.90 -20.83 -1.98
CA ALA A 55 10.60 -19.72 -2.61
C ALA A 55 9.75 -18.45 -2.66
N ASP A 56 8.46 -18.57 -2.99
CA ASP A 56 7.52 -17.44 -2.98
C ASP A 56 7.40 -16.83 -1.59
N GLU A 57 7.21 -17.66 -0.54
CA GLU A 57 7.14 -17.16 0.84
C GLU A 57 8.45 -16.52 1.28
N ALA A 58 9.61 -17.08 0.91
CA ALA A 58 10.91 -16.49 1.23
C ALA A 58 11.09 -15.11 0.56
N LEU A 59 10.61 -14.94 -0.68
CA LEU A 59 10.59 -13.66 -1.37
C LEU A 59 9.67 -12.66 -0.65
N PHE A 60 8.44 -13.06 -0.32
CA PHE A 60 7.47 -12.18 0.34
C PHE A 60 7.95 -11.75 1.72
N ASP A 61 8.51 -12.67 2.49
CA ASP A 61 9.15 -12.35 3.77
C ASP A 61 10.31 -11.38 3.63
N ALA A 62 11.15 -11.55 2.60
CA ALA A 62 12.23 -10.61 2.33
C ALA A 62 11.68 -9.21 2.00
N VAL A 63 10.61 -9.10 1.21
CA VAL A 63 9.94 -7.83 0.93
C VAL A 63 9.39 -7.21 2.22
N ARG A 64 8.56 -7.94 2.99
CA ARG A 64 7.96 -7.45 4.24
C ARG A 64 9.01 -6.93 5.23
N LYS A 65 10.16 -7.60 5.33
CA LYS A 65 11.22 -7.26 6.30
C LYS A 65 12.09 -6.07 5.85
N ASN A 66 12.27 -5.88 4.55
CA ASN A 66 13.30 -4.95 4.03
C ASN A 66 12.73 -3.75 3.27
N VAL A 67 11.43 -3.74 2.95
CA VAL A 67 10.81 -2.61 2.29
C VAL A 67 10.86 -1.37 3.19
N SER A 68 11.07 -0.20 2.58
CA SER A 68 11.03 1.07 3.31
C SER A 68 9.63 1.28 3.92
N PRO A 69 9.52 1.81 5.15
CA PRO A 69 8.23 2.09 5.80
C PRO A 69 7.38 3.11 5.04
N ASN A 70 7.95 3.84 4.08
CA ASN A 70 7.22 4.79 3.22
C ASN A 70 6.61 4.13 1.96
N VAL A 71 6.83 2.84 1.76
CA VAL A 71 6.29 2.08 0.63
C VAL A 71 5.14 1.22 1.14
N GLU A 72 4.01 1.26 0.45
CA GLU A 72 2.92 0.34 0.72
C GLU A 72 3.27 -1.07 0.29
N VAL A 73 2.95 -2.06 1.11
CA VAL A 73 2.89 -3.46 0.68
C VAL A 73 1.43 -3.87 0.60
N VAL A 74 0.99 -4.28 -0.59
CA VAL A 74 -0.36 -4.79 -0.84
C VAL A 74 -0.26 -6.27 -1.19
N GLU A 75 -0.93 -7.12 -0.43
CA GLU A 75 -0.97 -8.57 -0.70
C GLU A 75 -2.32 -8.92 -1.33
N LEU A 76 -2.28 -9.60 -2.48
CA LEU A 76 -3.48 -9.97 -3.23
C LEU A 76 -3.52 -11.48 -3.44
N ASP A 77 -4.68 -12.09 -3.17
CA ASP A 77 -4.91 -13.53 -3.35
C ASP A 77 -5.12 -13.94 -4.82
N HIS A 78 -4.20 -13.49 -5.67
CA HIS A 78 -4.23 -13.67 -7.12
C HIS A 78 -2.84 -14.06 -7.63
N ALA A 79 -2.80 -14.69 -8.80
CA ALA A 79 -1.55 -14.85 -9.53
C ALA A 79 -1.24 -13.54 -10.26
N ILE A 80 0.04 -13.27 -10.56
CA ILE A 80 0.44 -12.01 -11.18
C ILE A 80 -0.26 -11.73 -12.53
N ASN A 81 -0.67 -12.78 -13.25
CA ASN A 81 -1.35 -12.69 -14.55
C ASN A 81 -2.88 -12.80 -14.46
N ASP A 82 -3.45 -12.85 -13.25
CA ASP A 82 -4.89 -12.75 -13.07
C ASP A 82 -5.35 -11.33 -13.47
N PRO A 83 -6.38 -11.18 -14.33
CA PRO A 83 -6.94 -9.87 -14.66
C PRO A 83 -7.31 -9.03 -13.43
N ALA A 84 -7.77 -9.64 -12.33
CA ALA A 84 -8.08 -8.93 -11.10
C ALA A 84 -6.83 -8.31 -10.44
N PHE A 85 -5.67 -8.96 -10.54
CA PHE A 85 -4.39 -8.40 -10.08
C PHE A 85 -4.02 -7.16 -10.90
N ALA A 86 -4.16 -7.23 -12.23
CA ALA A 86 -3.90 -6.10 -13.12
C ALA A 86 -4.86 -4.93 -12.86
N THR A 87 -6.16 -5.19 -12.68
CA THR A 87 -7.15 -4.16 -12.32
C THR A 87 -6.77 -3.48 -11.01
N ALA A 88 -6.43 -4.23 -9.96
CA ALA A 88 -6.03 -3.66 -8.68
C ALA A 88 -4.79 -2.75 -8.79
N MET A 89 -3.79 -3.14 -9.61
CA MET A 89 -2.62 -2.31 -9.86
C MET A 89 -2.96 -1.02 -10.61
N VAL A 90 -3.83 -1.10 -11.63
CA VAL A 90 -4.26 0.08 -12.41
C VAL A 90 -5.07 1.04 -11.54
N ASP A 91 -6.02 0.52 -10.75
CA ASP A 91 -6.81 1.34 -9.84
C ASP A 91 -5.92 2.05 -8.82
N SER A 92 -4.94 1.34 -8.27
CA SER A 92 -3.95 1.93 -7.37
C SER A 92 -3.12 3.01 -8.09
N LEU A 93 -2.61 2.73 -9.29
CA LEU A 93 -1.85 3.72 -10.05
C LEU A 93 -2.70 4.96 -10.36
N LEU A 94 -3.97 4.80 -10.73
CA LEU A 94 -4.89 5.90 -10.97
C LEU A 94 -5.09 6.75 -9.71
N ASP A 95 -5.24 6.14 -8.54
CA ASP A 95 -5.29 6.85 -7.25
C ASP A 95 -4.02 7.69 -7.01
N TYR A 96 -2.84 7.16 -7.38
CA TYR A 96 -1.57 7.90 -7.30
C TYR A 96 -1.44 9.07 -8.29
N VAL A 97 -1.99 8.96 -9.51
CA VAL A 97 -1.73 9.95 -10.58
C VAL A 97 -2.87 10.93 -10.84
N THR A 98 -4.10 10.61 -10.43
CA THR A 98 -5.28 11.46 -10.68
C THR A 98 -5.54 12.48 -9.57
N THR A 99 -4.66 12.58 -8.58
CA THR A 99 -4.63 13.61 -7.53
C THR A 99 -4.22 15.00 -8.05
N ASP A 100 -4.87 15.47 -9.10
CA ASP A 100 -4.84 16.88 -9.55
C ASP A 100 -6.23 17.54 -9.47
N SER A 101 -7.13 17.00 -8.63
CA SER A 101 -8.37 17.69 -8.25
C SER A 101 -8.23 18.33 -6.86
N PRO A 102 -8.52 19.64 -6.70
CA PRO A 102 -8.56 20.27 -5.40
C PRO A 102 -9.65 19.60 -4.55
N ALA A 103 -9.38 19.44 -3.25
CA ALA A 103 -10.25 18.76 -2.29
C ALA A 103 -11.74 19.13 -2.44
N PRO A 104 -12.68 18.20 -2.18
CA PRO A 104 -14.11 18.50 -2.24
C PRO A 104 -14.46 19.63 -1.25
N HIS A 105 -15.21 20.63 -1.75
CA HIS A 105 -15.72 21.78 -1.00
C HIS A 105 -16.79 21.41 0.03
#